data_AF-A0A9W6T5N3-F1
#
_entry.id   AF-A0A9W6T5N3-F1
#
_cell.length_a   1.000
_cell.length_b   1.000
_cell.length_c   1.000
_cell.angle_alpha   90.00
_cell.angle_beta   90.00
_cell.angle_gamma   90.00
#
_symmetry.space_group_name_H-M   'P 1'
#
loop_
_entity.id
_entity.type
_entity.pdbx_description
1 polymer ?
#
loop_
_entity_poly.entity_id
_entity_poly.type
_entity_poly.pdbx_seq_one_letter_code
_entity_poly.pdbx_strand_id
1 'polypeptide(L)'
;MYTLLSTIGETNVESLWLSIVGTTSLYAAHSEIYDELLPLLKEEVNRIQSTDNLTNSTTTALDASRGNRADDHSLRMDTDFGLFLLRHWNLYSSFFYSNYVNAKLQLYTNDGKKKLKTLFARMGISLASANQSWHYLDIDLRKKLESVFKKNLSKFGLTDVIREGFSRSFGFHGSISASDFVEAVTALLEHDDPNSTSLQSKESPGTPDDDAEDENGEKDIGKLIKKREAQFVNNFWKAFDSLSDFELITNDLSFLKILIPLI
;
A
#
# COMPACT_ATOMS: atom_id res chain seq x y z
N MET A 1 -6.51 7.88 20.12
CA MET A 1 -6.81 9.18 19.48
C MET A 1 -8.19 9.18 18.84
N TYR A 2 -8.50 8.24 17.95
CA TYR A 2 -9.84 8.14 17.34
C TYR A 2 -10.99 8.05 18.35
N THR A 3 -10.83 7.24 19.40
CA THR A 3 -11.80 7.14 20.50
C THR A 3 -12.06 8.49 21.18
N LEU A 4 -11.02 9.31 21.37
CA LEU A 4 -11.16 10.67 21.91
C LEU A 4 -11.94 11.58 20.96
N LEU A 5 -11.62 11.56 19.66
CA LEU A 5 -12.38 12.29 18.64
C LEU A 5 -13.86 11.87 18.63
N SER A 6 -14.12 10.57 18.76
CA SER A 6 -15.48 10.03 18.89
C SER A 6 -16.20 10.55 20.14
N THR A 7 -15.52 10.66 21.29
CA THR A 7 -16.12 11.26 22.49
C THR A 7 -16.41 12.75 22.37
N ILE A 8 -15.65 13.47 21.55
CA ILE A 8 -15.86 14.90 21.27
C ILE A 8 -17.00 15.09 20.24
N GLY A 9 -17.36 14.04 19.50
CA GLY A 9 -18.39 14.06 18.46
C GLY A 9 -17.87 14.48 17.08
N GLU A 10 -16.56 14.73 16.94
CA GLU A 10 -15.93 15.07 15.66
C GLU A 10 -15.45 13.79 14.95
N THR A 11 -16.38 13.08 14.33
CA THR A 11 -16.05 11.85 13.59
C THR A 11 -15.99 12.13 12.10
N ASN A 12 -14.79 12.48 11.61
CA ASN A 12 -14.51 12.69 10.18
C ASN A 12 -14.06 11.37 9.50
N VAL A 13 -14.41 11.21 8.23
CA VAL A 13 -13.96 10.11 7.35
C VAL A 13 -12.43 10.06 7.28
N GLU A 14 -11.77 11.22 7.22
CA GLU A 14 -10.30 11.30 7.15
C GLU A 14 -9.64 10.81 8.44
N SER A 15 -10.16 11.20 9.59
CA SER A 15 -9.65 10.73 10.89
C SER A 15 -9.85 9.23 11.07
N LEU A 16 -10.97 8.68 10.58
CA LEU A 16 -11.19 7.24 10.54
C LEU A 16 -10.24 6.55 9.57
N TRP A 17 -10.03 7.09 8.37
CA TRP A 17 -9.09 6.57 7.38
C TRP A 17 -7.67 6.49 7.94
N LEU A 18 -7.17 7.56 8.55
CA LEU A 18 -5.85 7.59 9.18
C LEU A 18 -5.73 6.56 10.31
N SER A 19 -6.81 6.35 11.07
CA SER A 19 -6.85 5.34 12.13
C SER A 19 -6.81 3.92 11.58
N ILE A 20 -7.50 3.67 10.45
CA ILE A 20 -7.45 2.40 9.74
C ILE A 20 -6.06 2.14 9.17
N VAL A 21 -5.45 3.13 8.52
CA VAL A 21 -4.08 3.02 7.97
C VAL A 21 -3.08 2.72 9.09
N GLY A 22 -3.14 3.44 10.21
CA GLY A 22 -2.28 3.19 11.37
C GLY A 22 -2.52 1.82 12.03
N THR A 23 -3.75 1.33 12.03
CA THR A 23 -4.05 -0.03 12.53
C THR A 23 -3.54 -1.08 11.55
N THR A 24 -3.65 -0.82 10.25
CA THR A 24 -3.19 -1.72 9.18
C THR A 24 -1.66 -1.83 9.14
N SER A 25 -0.92 -0.77 9.48
CA SER A 25 0.55 -0.86 9.58
C SER A 25 1.02 -1.77 10.71
N LEU A 26 0.24 -1.87 11.80
CA LEU A 26 0.54 -2.78 12.91
C LEU A 26 0.40 -4.25 12.53
N TYR A 27 -0.42 -4.56 11.52
CA TYR A 27 -0.73 -5.93 11.10
C TYR A 27 0.53 -6.76 10.80
N ALA A 28 1.54 -6.16 10.15
CA ALA A 28 2.76 -6.87 9.77
C ALA A 28 3.58 -7.36 10.98
N ALA A 29 3.52 -6.62 12.10
CA ALA A 29 4.26 -6.96 13.33
C ALA A 29 3.40 -7.71 14.35
N HIS A 30 2.12 -7.32 14.48
CA HIS A 30 1.22 -7.81 15.52
C HIS A 30 -0.19 -8.08 14.95
N SER A 31 -0.36 -9.23 14.30
CA SER A 31 -1.65 -9.65 13.72
C SER A 31 -2.77 -9.78 14.76
N GLU A 32 -2.45 -10.21 15.98
CA GLU A 32 -3.45 -10.47 17.04
C GLU A 32 -4.23 -9.20 17.43
N ILE A 33 -3.52 -8.07 17.52
CA ILE A 33 -4.09 -6.78 17.89
C ILE A 33 -4.99 -6.25 16.76
N TYR A 34 -4.59 -6.49 15.51
CA TYR A 34 -5.40 -6.11 14.35
C TYR A 34 -6.74 -6.84 14.33
N ASP A 35 -6.75 -8.14 14.61
CA ASP A 35 -7.97 -8.96 14.60
C ASP A 35 -8.97 -8.53 15.68
N GLU A 36 -8.49 -8.03 16.83
CA GLU A 36 -9.33 -7.46 17.89
C GLU A 36 -9.92 -6.09 17.50
N LEU A 37 -9.16 -5.25 16.80
CA LEU A 37 -9.56 -3.90 16.40
C LEU A 37 -10.46 -3.88 15.14
N LEU A 38 -10.33 -4.88 14.27
CA LEU A 38 -11.08 -4.99 13.01
C LEU A 38 -12.61 -4.86 13.18
N PRO A 39 -13.28 -5.58 14.10
CA PRO A 39 -14.73 -5.45 14.27
C PRO A 39 -15.15 -4.04 14.72
N LEU A 40 -14.35 -3.37 15.55
CA LEU A 40 -14.62 -2.02 16.03
C LEU A 40 -14.54 -1.01 14.87
N LEU A 41 -13.49 -1.09 14.05
CA LEU A 41 -13.35 -0.26 12.86
C LEU A 41 -14.48 -0.51 11.85
N LYS A 42 -14.90 -1.76 11.69
CA LYS A 42 -16.01 -2.14 10.81
C LYS A 42 -17.33 -1.52 11.27
N GLU A 43 -17.61 -1.49 12.57
CA GLU A 43 -18.79 -0.83 13.12
C GLU A 43 -18.78 0.67 12.83
N GLU A 44 -17.63 1.33 13.01
CA GLU A 44 -17.47 2.76 12.74
C GLU A 44 -17.64 3.12 11.25
N VAL A 45 -17.07 2.31 10.35
CA VAL A 45 -17.28 2.48 8.90
C VAL A 45 -18.76 2.33 8.55
N ASN A 46 -19.44 1.33 9.11
CA ASN A 46 -20.87 1.12 8.87
C ASN A 46 -21.72 2.27 9.44
N ARG A 47 -21.34 2.84 10.58
CA ARG A 47 -22.01 4.01 11.19
C ARG A 47 -21.96 5.22 10.25
N ILE A 48 -20.78 5.56 9.74
CA ILE A 48 -20.57 6.70 8.83
C ILE A 48 -21.30 6.48 7.49
N GLN A 49 -21.19 5.28 6.92
CA GLN A 49 -21.91 4.96 5.68
C GLN A 49 -23.43 5.03 5.85
N SER A 50 -23.97 4.62 7.00
CA SER A 50 -25.40 4.66 7.28
C SER A 50 -25.90 6.10 7.41
N THR A 51 -25.13 6.99 8.03
CA THR A 51 -25.45 8.42 8.09
C THR A 51 -25.44 9.07 6.70
N ASP A 52 -24.47 8.73 5.85
CA ASP A 52 -24.39 9.24 4.48
C ASP A 52 -25.54 8.72 3.59
N ASN A 53 -26.02 7.50 3.85
CA ASN A 53 -27.17 6.95 3.12
C ASN A 53 -28.47 7.67 3.47
N LEU A 54 -28.62 8.11 4.72
CA LEU A 54 -29.82 8.81 5.18
C LEU A 54 -29.93 10.22 4.60
N THR A 55 -28.81 10.94 4.48
CA THR A 55 -28.76 12.29 3.91
C THR A 55 -28.99 12.29 2.39
N ASN A 56 -28.46 11.29 1.68
CA ASN A 56 -28.55 11.18 0.21
C ASN A 56 -29.87 10.58 -0.31
N SER A 57 -30.76 10.10 0.56
CA SER A 57 -32.05 9.51 0.14
C SER A 57 -33.06 10.53 -0.41
N THR A 58 -32.72 11.82 -0.44
CA THR A 58 -33.54 12.91 -1.00
C THR A 58 -33.26 13.20 -2.48
N THR A 59 -32.18 12.65 -3.06
CA THR A 59 -31.85 12.82 -4.48
C THR A 59 -32.13 11.53 -5.25
N THR A 60 -33.29 11.49 -5.92
CA THR A 60 -33.71 10.63 -7.04
C THR A 60 -32.97 9.30 -7.28
N ALA A 61 -33.71 8.20 -7.19
CA ALA A 61 -33.34 6.79 -7.36
C ALA A 61 -32.77 6.35 -8.73
N LEU A 62 -32.26 7.28 -9.55
CA LEU A 62 -31.67 7.01 -10.87
C LEU A 62 -30.13 7.08 -10.89
N ASP A 63 -29.50 7.43 -9.77
CA ASP A 63 -28.05 7.57 -9.61
C ASP A 63 -27.42 6.43 -8.77
N ALA A 64 -27.95 5.21 -8.94
CA ALA A 64 -27.58 4.02 -8.16
C ALA A 64 -26.15 3.50 -8.42
N SER A 65 -25.32 4.22 -9.19
CA SER A 65 -23.88 3.98 -9.25
C SER A 65 -23.16 4.92 -8.29
N ARG A 66 -23.22 4.60 -7.00
CA ARG A 66 -22.50 5.28 -5.91
C ARG A 66 -20.97 5.42 -6.11
N GLY A 67 -20.39 4.88 -7.19
CA GLY A 67 -18.95 4.93 -7.48
C GLY A 67 -18.58 5.85 -8.64
N ASN A 68 -19.43 6.82 -9.03
CA ASN A 68 -19.21 7.63 -10.23
C ASN A 68 -19.34 9.16 -10.01
N ARG A 69 -19.34 9.63 -8.76
CA ARG A 69 -19.33 11.06 -8.45
C ARG A 69 -17.89 11.54 -8.26
N ALA A 70 -17.57 12.71 -8.81
CA ALA A 70 -16.24 13.32 -8.72
C ALA A 70 -15.78 13.50 -7.26
N ASP A 71 -16.74 13.78 -6.38
CA ASP A 71 -16.52 14.09 -4.96
C ASP A 71 -16.69 12.85 -4.06
N ASP A 72 -16.75 11.65 -4.63
CA ASP A 72 -16.91 10.40 -3.86
C ASP A 72 -15.60 10.03 -3.13
N HIS A 73 -15.52 10.45 -1.87
CA HIS A 73 -14.47 10.04 -0.93
C HIS A 73 -14.95 8.94 0.04
N SER A 74 -15.91 8.11 -0.39
CA SER A 74 -16.46 7.06 0.48
C SER A 74 -15.43 6.01 0.88
N LEU A 75 -15.49 5.64 2.15
CA LEU A 75 -14.75 4.53 2.74
C LEU A 75 -15.64 3.30 2.72
N ARG A 76 -15.15 2.17 2.19
CA ARG A 76 -15.88 0.93 1.99
C ARG A 76 -15.18 -0.26 2.62
N MET A 77 -15.97 -1.20 3.11
CA MET A 77 -15.49 -2.55 3.41
C MET A 77 -15.37 -3.30 2.09
N ASP A 78 -14.21 -3.89 1.84
CA ASP A 78 -13.96 -4.67 0.64
C ASP A 78 -13.20 -5.95 1.00
N THR A 79 -13.33 -6.96 0.14
CA THR A 79 -12.50 -8.16 0.29
C THR A 79 -11.11 -7.82 -0.21
N ASP A 80 -10.19 -7.61 0.71
CA ASP A 80 -8.80 -7.34 0.37
C ASP A 80 -8.01 -8.65 0.29
N PHE A 81 -7.02 -8.67 -0.58
CA PHE A 81 -6.10 -9.79 -0.67
C PHE A 81 -4.81 -9.39 0.02
N GLY A 82 -4.25 -10.25 0.89
CA GLY A 82 -2.91 -10.10 1.48
C GLY A 82 -1.77 -10.25 0.45
N LEU A 83 -2.01 -9.80 -0.77
CA LEU A 83 -1.11 -9.76 -1.89
C LEU A 83 -0.52 -8.37 -2.01
N PHE A 84 0.66 -8.31 -2.62
CA PHE A 84 1.38 -7.06 -2.73
C PHE A 84 0.87 -6.20 -3.91
N LEU A 85 0.29 -5.02 -3.64
CA LEU A 85 -0.15 -4.03 -4.65
C LEU A 85 -1.02 -4.60 -5.78
N LEU A 86 -2.01 -5.43 -5.44
CA LEU A 86 -2.82 -6.14 -6.44
C LEU A 86 -3.46 -5.21 -7.47
N ARG A 87 -4.01 -4.07 -7.01
CA ARG A 87 -4.76 -3.13 -7.86
C ARG A 87 -3.87 -2.29 -8.75
N HIS A 88 -2.63 -2.06 -8.31
CA HIS A 88 -1.70 -1.17 -8.97
C HIS A 88 -0.71 -1.92 -9.86
N TRP A 89 -0.54 -3.23 -9.69
CA TRP A 89 0.42 -4.04 -10.46
C TRP A 89 -0.26 -5.06 -11.37
N ASN A 90 0.41 -6.19 -11.62
CA ASN A 90 -0.10 -7.35 -12.33
C ASN A 90 -0.29 -8.51 -11.34
N LEU A 91 -1.19 -9.43 -11.69
CA LEU A 91 -1.57 -10.52 -10.79
C LEU A 91 -0.37 -11.41 -10.44
N TYR A 92 0.50 -11.70 -11.41
CA TYR A 92 1.63 -12.60 -11.22
C TYR A 92 2.67 -12.03 -10.23
N SER A 93 3.07 -10.77 -10.41
CA SER A 93 4.01 -10.06 -9.56
C SER A 93 3.46 -9.87 -8.15
N SER A 94 2.16 -9.56 -8.01
CA SER A 94 1.54 -9.42 -6.69
C SER A 94 1.60 -10.71 -5.85
N PHE A 95 1.50 -11.88 -6.50
CA PHE A 95 1.76 -13.17 -5.83
C PHE A 95 3.24 -13.41 -5.58
N PHE A 96 4.11 -12.99 -6.50
CA PHE A 96 5.54 -13.24 -6.40
C PHE A 96 6.19 -12.46 -5.25
N TYR A 97 5.83 -11.19 -5.10
CA TYR A 97 6.40 -10.28 -4.10
C TYR A 97 5.64 -10.28 -2.76
N SER A 98 4.47 -10.92 -2.67
CA SER A 98 3.80 -11.10 -1.38
C SER A 98 4.65 -11.98 -0.46
N ASN A 99 5.02 -11.45 0.70
CA ASN A 99 5.85 -12.16 1.68
C ASN A 99 5.22 -13.49 2.11
N TYR A 100 3.91 -13.49 2.40
CA TYR A 100 3.18 -14.70 2.80
C TYR A 100 3.22 -15.80 1.73
N VAL A 101 2.94 -15.44 0.47
CA VAL A 101 2.95 -16.41 -0.64
C VAL A 101 4.37 -16.89 -0.92
N ASN A 102 5.35 -15.99 -0.89
CA ASN A 102 6.75 -16.31 -1.10
C ASN A 102 7.26 -17.33 -0.06
N ALA A 103 6.93 -17.12 1.23
CA ALA A 103 7.29 -18.02 2.31
C ALA A 103 6.62 -19.40 2.16
N LYS A 104 5.33 -19.46 1.81
CA LYS A 104 4.57 -20.72 1.68
C LYS A 104 4.95 -21.55 0.45
N LEU A 105 5.13 -20.91 -0.71
CA LEU A 105 5.44 -21.59 -1.97
C LEU A 105 6.93 -21.68 -2.28
N GLN A 106 7.79 -21.04 -1.47
CA GLN A 106 9.24 -20.96 -1.63
C GLN A 106 9.62 -20.42 -3.01
N LEU A 107 9.11 -19.23 -3.36
CA LEU A 107 9.22 -18.66 -4.72
C LEU A 107 10.66 -18.24 -5.09
N TYR A 108 11.56 -18.17 -4.12
CA TYR A 108 13.00 -18.05 -4.35
C TYR A 108 13.59 -19.27 -5.10
N THR A 109 12.92 -20.43 -5.06
CA THR A 109 13.33 -21.63 -5.80
C THR A 109 12.68 -21.71 -7.18
N ASN A 110 13.36 -22.36 -8.14
CA ASN A 110 12.80 -22.63 -9.46
C ASN A 110 11.54 -23.52 -9.40
N ASP A 111 11.47 -24.42 -8.42
CA ASP A 111 10.32 -25.30 -8.24
C ASP A 111 9.13 -24.55 -7.63
N GLY A 112 9.36 -23.60 -6.72
CA GLY A 112 8.33 -22.67 -6.24
C GLY A 112 7.72 -21.85 -7.37
N LYS A 113 8.55 -21.32 -8.27
CA LYS A 113 8.07 -20.60 -9.47
C LYS A 113 7.21 -21.50 -10.38
N LYS A 114 7.57 -22.78 -10.54
CA LYS A 114 6.73 -23.75 -11.27
C LYS A 114 5.40 -24.00 -10.55
N LYS A 115 5.42 -24.19 -9.22
CA LYS A 115 4.19 -24.35 -8.42
C LYS A 115 3.25 -23.16 -8.56
N LEU A 116 3.76 -21.94 -8.57
CA LEU A 116 2.97 -20.73 -8.80
C LEU A 116 2.32 -20.72 -10.20
N LYS A 117 3.06 -21.10 -11.24
CA LYS A 117 2.48 -21.26 -12.59
C LYS A 117 1.40 -22.35 -12.63
N THR A 118 1.61 -23.46 -11.93
CA THR A 118 0.60 -24.53 -11.77
C THR A 118 -0.64 -24.04 -11.03
N LEU A 119 -0.48 -23.16 -10.03
CA LEU A 119 -1.59 -22.52 -9.32
C LEU A 119 -2.46 -21.71 -10.29
N PHE A 120 -1.86 -20.84 -11.09
CA PHE A 120 -2.59 -20.06 -12.11
C PHE A 120 -3.28 -20.95 -13.15
N ALA A 121 -2.61 -22.01 -13.60
CA ALA A 121 -3.21 -22.98 -14.52
C ALA A 121 -4.44 -23.67 -13.90
N ARG A 122 -4.40 -24.03 -12.62
CA ARG A 122 -5.56 -24.60 -11.90
C ARG A 122 -6.69 -23.60 -11.67
N MET A 123 -6.35 -22.33 -11.48
CA MET A 123 -7.32 -21.25 -11.39
C MET A 123 -8.01 -20.95 -12.73
N GLY A 124 -7.50 -21.47 -13.84
CA GLY A 124 -8.00 -21.16 -15.18
C GLY A 124 -7.56 -19.78 -15.68
N ILE A 125 -6.50 -19.21 -15.10
CA ILE A 125 -5.96 -17.91 -15.48
C ILE A 125 -4.75 -18.15 -16.38
N SER A 126 -4.80 -17.63 -17.62
CA SER A 126 -3.68 -17.74 -18.53
C SER A 126 -2.47 -16.97 -17.99
N LEU A 127 -1.26 -17.45 -18.27
CA LEU A 127 -0.05 -16.75 -17.83
C LEU A 127 0.07 -15.35 -18.46
N ALA A 128 -0.44 -15.16 -19.68
CA ALA A 128 -0.50 -13.86 -20.33
C ALA A 128 -1.42 -12.89 -19.58
N SER A 129 -2.62 -13.35 -19.20
CA SER A 129 -3.57 -12.57 -18.40
C SER A 129 -3.01 -12.26 -17.00
N ALA A 130 -2.27 -13.17 -16.39
CA ALA A 130 -1.66 -12.95 -15.08
C ALA A 130 -0.56 -11.88 -15.11
N ASN A 131 0.16 -11.73 -16.23
CA ASN A 131 1.19 -10.70 -16.41
C ASN A 131 0.63 -9.36 -16.90
N GLN A 132 -0.63 -9.32 -17.33
CA GLN A 132 -1.31 -8.10 -17.72
C GLN A 132 -1.54 -7.20 -16.50
N SER A 133 -1.43 -5.88 -16.68
CA SER A 133 -1.76 -4.92 -15.62
C SER A 133 -3.23 -5.07 -15.19
N TRP A 134 -3.48 -4.95 -13.89
CA TRP A 134 -4.79 -5.11 -13.28
C TRP A 134 -5.90 -4.28 -13.94
N HIS A 135 -5.56 -3.07 -14.40
CA HIS A 135 -6.49 -2.14 -15.05
C HIS A 135 -7.05 -2.69 -16.37
N TYR A 136 -6.22 -3.43 -17.12
CA TYR A 136 -6.60 -4.00 -18.41
C TYR A 136 -7.11 -5.44 -18.29
N LEU A 137 -7.14 -6.00 -17.07
CA LEU A 137 -7.64 -7.33 -16.84
C LEU A 137 -9.15 -7.39 -17.12
N ASP A 138 -9.57 -8.50 -17.76
CA ASP A 138 -10.97 -8.74 -18.08
C ASP A 138 -11.87 -8.57 -16.85
N ILE A 139 -12.96 -7.83 -17.02
CA ILE A 139 -13.90 -7.49 -15.95
C ILE A 139 -14.55 -8.77 -15.39
N ASP A 140 -14.80 -9.76 -16.25
CA ASP A 140 -15.39 -11.04 -15.85
C ASP A 140 -14.42 -11.85 -14.99
N LEU A 141 -13.14 -11.81 -15.33
CA LEU A 141 -12.10 -12.45 -14.54
C LEU A 141 -11.95 -11.78 -13.17
N ARG A 142 -11.96 -10.44 -13.10
CA ARG A 142 -11.92 -9.69 -11.84
C ARG A 142 -13.09 -10.04 -10.92
N LYS A 143 -14.32 -10.10 -11.46
CA LYS A 143 -15.52 -10.48 -10.69
C LYS A 143 -15.45 -11.93 -10.20
N LYS A 144 -14.90 -12.85 -10.99
CA LYS A 144 -14.78 -14.27 -10.63
C LYS A 144 -13.59 -14.55 -9.71
N LEU A 145 -12.64 -13.62 -9.61
CA LEU A 145 -11.35 -13.84 -8.94
C LEU A 145 -11.52 -14.27 -7.48
N GLU A 146 -12.41 -13.61 -6.74
CA GLU A 146 -12.66 -13.94 -5.33
C GLU A 146 -13.13 -15.38 -5.15
N SER A 147 -14.10 -15.82 -5.96
CA SER A 147 -14.60 -17.21 -5.96
C SER A 147 -13.50 -18.19 -6.39
N VAL A 148 -12.71 -17.83 -7.40
CA VAL A 148 -11.60 -18.67 -7.90
C VAL A 148 -10.52 -18.84 -6.82
N PHE A 149 -10.22 -17.77 -6.07
CA PHE A 149 -9.24 -17.80 -4.99
C PHE A 149 -9.72 -18.66 -3.82
N LYS A 150 -10.96 -18.46 -3.35
CA LYS A 150 -11.55 -19.29 -2.28
C LYS A 150 -11.49 -20.78 -2.58
N LYS A 151 -11.72 -21.18 -3.84
CA LYS A 151 -11.70 -22.60 -4.28
C LYS A 151 -10.31 -23.20 -4.42
N ASN A 152 -9.34 -22.42 -4.89
CA ASN A 152 -8.02 -22.94 -5.28
C ASN A 152 -6.94 -22.72 -4.21
N LEU A 153 -6.96 -21.61 -3.48
CA LEU A 153 -5.92 -21.26 -2.52
C LEU A 153 -5.88 -22.22 -1.32
N SER A 154 -7.04 -22.73 -0.88
CA SER A 154 -7.14 -23.73 0.19
C SER A 154 -6.32 -25.00 -0.08
N LYS A 155 -6.22 -25.43 -1.35
CA LYS A 155 -5.44 -26.61 -1.76
C LYS A 155 -3.93 -26.42 -1.65
N PHE A 156 -3.47 -25.18 -1.62
CA PHE A 156 -2.06 -24.82 -1.54
C PHE A 156 -1.69 -24.28 -0.15
N GLY A 157 -2.61 -24.33 0.82
CA GLY A 157 -2.40 -23.81 2.17
C GLY A 157 -2.29 -22.29 2.22
N LEU A 158 -2.88 -21.58 1.24
CA LEU A 158 -2.89 -20.12 1.13
C LEU A 158 -4.22 -19.53 1.61
N THR A 159 -4.77 -20.05 2.70
CA THR A 159 -6.10 -19.66 3.20
C THR A 159 -6.11 -18.22 3.72
N ASP A 160 -5.00 -17.77 4.29
CA ASP A 160 -4.91 -16.46 4.96
C ASP A 160 -4.68 -15.29 3.99
N VAL A 161 -4.66 -15.57 2.68
CA VAL A 161 -4.52 -14.53 1.64
C VAL A 161 -5.80 -13.72 1.50
N ILE A 162 -6.97 -14.31 1.77
CA ILE A 162 -8.25 -13.61 1.61
C ILE A 162 -8.62 -13.02 2.96
N ARG A 163 -8.73 -11.69 3.03
CA ARG A 163 -9.05 -10.98 4.26
C ARG A 163 -10.14 -9.95 4.01
N GLU A 164 -10.79 -9.52 5.09
CA GLU A 164 -11.58 -8.30 5.03
C GLU A 164 -10.62 -7.12 5.15
N GLY A 165 -10.80 -6.11 4.31
CA GLY A 165 -10.00 -4.91 4.34
C GLY A 165 -10.87 -3.68 4.09
N PHE A 166 -10.21 -2.54 4.12
CA PHE A 166 -10.84 -1.24 3.91
C PHE A 166 -10.32 -0.66 2.60
N SER A 167 -11.23 -0.13 1.79
CA SER A 167 -10.90 0.59 0.57
C SER A 167 -11.49 1.99 0.61
N ARG A 168 -10.71 2.97 0.17
CA ARG A 168 -11.16 4.36 0.04
C ARG A 168 -11.24 4.73 -1.43
N SER A 169 -12.38 5.27 -1.84
CA SER A 169 -12.57 5.86 -3.16
C SER A 169 -12.05 7.30 -3.19
N PHE A 170 -11.53 7.72 -4.34
CA PHE A 170 -11.07 9.09 -4.62
C PHE A 170 -11.72 9.60 -5.92
N GLY A 171 -13.05 9.50 -5.99
CA GLY A 171 -13.82 9.88 -7.18
C GLY A 171 -13.32 9.17 -8.43
N PHE A 172 -12.96 9.96 -9.45
CA PHE A 172 -12.47 9.45 -10.74
C PHE A 172 -11.03 8.92 -10.72
N HIS A 173 -10.26 9.22 -9.67
CA HIS A 173 -8.88 8.73 -9.57
C HIS A 173 -8.80 7.23 -9.24
N GLY A 174 -9.92 6.65 -8.78
CA GLY A 174 -10.04 5.24 -8.46
C GLY A 174 -10.19 4.98 -6.97
N SER A 175 -9.80 3.78 -6.55
CA SER A 175 -9.86 3.37 -5.14
C SER A 175 -8.55 2.73 -4.72
N ILE A 176 -8.15 2.97 -3.47
CA ILE A 176 -6.95 2.39 -2.87
C ILE A 176 -7.32 1.52 -1.68
N SER A 177 -6.61 0.41 -1.50
CA SER A 177 -6.73 -0.38 -0.26
C SER A 177 -5.89 0.25 0.86
N ALA A 178 -6.33 0.11 2.10
CA ALA A 178 -5.54 0.51 3.26
C ALA A 178 -4.17 -0.19 3.30
N SER A 179 -4.11 -1.47 2.91
CA SER A 179 -2.86 -2.23 2.84
C SER A 179 -1.89 -1.60 1.83
N ASP A 180 -2.36 -1.36 0.60
CA ASP A 180 -1.55 -0.76 -0.47
C ASP A 180 -1.07 0.65 -0.10
N PHE A 181 -1.90 1.40 0.63
CA PHE A 181 -1.57 2.74 1.12
C PHE A 181 -0.45 2.71 2.16
N VAL A 182 -0.48 1.77 3.11
CA VAL A 182 0.58 1.59 4.11
C VAL A 182 1.91 1.25 3.43
N GLU A 183 1.90 0.36 2.45
CA GLU A 183 3.10 -0.01 1.70
C GLU A 183 3.67 1.19 0.93
N ALA A 184 2.81 2.02 0.31
CA ALA A 184 3.22 3.25 -0.35
C ALA A 184 3.91 4.24 0.60
N VAL A 185 3.31 4.49 1.77
CA VAL A 185 3.88 5.39 2.79
C VAL A 185 5.20 4.85 3.34
N THR A 186 5.27 3.55 3.61
CA THR A 186 6.48 2.90 4.14
C THR A 186 7.64 3.00 3.14
N ALA A 187 7.37 2.74 1.86
CA ALA A 187 8.37 2.88 0.81
C ALA A 187 8.90 4.32 0.68
N LEU A 188 8.06 5.33 0.91
CA LEU A 188 8.48 6.72 0.87
C LEU A 188 9.37 7.10 2.06
N LEU A 189 9.10 6.54 3.24
CA LEU A 189 9.96 6.72 4.41
C LEU A 189 11.35 6.11 4.18
N GLU A 190 11.40 4.93 3.57
CA GLU A 190 12.63 4.18 3.27
C GLU A 190 13.39 4.70 2.04
N HIS A 191 12.82 5.67 1.31
CA HIS A 191 13.38 6.16 0.06
C HIS A 191 14.79 6.75 0.22
N ASP A 192 15.77 6.14 -0.43
CA ASP A 192 17.07 6.76 -0.60
C ASP A 192 17.08 7.58 -1.90
N ASP A 193 17.16 8.91 -1.82
CA ASP A 193 17.25 9.84 -2.96
C ASP A 193 18.73 9.91 -3.41
N PRO A 194 19.19 9.15 -4.42
CA PRO A 194 20.60 9.17 -4.83
C PRO A 194 21.02 10.55 -5.37
N ASN A 195 20.06 11.35 -5.87
CA ASN A 195 20.31 12.71 -6.37
C ASN A 195 20.47 13.76 -5.26
N SER A 196 20.04 13.48 -4.03
CA SER A 196 20.42 14.32 -2.87
C SER A 196 21.91 14.17 -2.53
N THR A 197 22.51 13.05 -2.95
CA THR A 197 23.91 12.77 -2.67
C THR A 197 24.88 13.59 -3.52
N SER A 198 24.49 13.95 -4.75
CA SER A 198 25.35 14.62 -5.75
C SER A 198 25.32 16.16 -5.72
N LEU A 199 24.40 16.79 -4.97
CA LEU A 199 24.23 18.25 -4.99
C LEU A 199 25.12 19.03 -4.00
N GLN A 200 26.02 18.37 -3.27
CA GLN A 200 26.96 19.05 -2.35
C GLN A 200 28.46 18.85 -2.68
N SER A 201 28.81 18.32 -3.86
CA SER A 201 30.20 18.32 -4.35
C SER A 201 30.50 19.48 -5.29
N LYS A 202 29.92 20.67 -5.04
CA LYS A 202 30.46 21.92 -5.58
C LYS A 202 31.51 22.44 -4.59
N GLU A 203 32.67 21.83 -4.65
CA GLU A 203 33.89 22.39 -4.07
C GLU A 203 34.10 23.81 -4.65
N SER A 204 34.24 24.79 -3.76
CA SER A 204 34.82 26.08 -4.12
C SER A 204 36.27 25.88 -4.57
N PRO A 205 36.74 26.49 -5.66
CA PRO A 205 38.16 26.46 -6.01
C PRO A 205 38.96 27.28 -5.00
N GLY A 206 39.78 26.62 -4.17
CA GLY A 206 40.61 27.31 -3.18
C GLY A 206 41.74 26.46 -2.61
N THR A 207 42.93 26.66 -3.17
CA THR A 207 44.30 26.42 -2.64
C THR A 207 44.80 24.98 -2.39
N PRO A 208 45.96 24.59 -2.96
CA PRO A 208 46.69 23.38 -2.60
C PRO A 208 47.66 23.66 -1.44
N ASP A 209 47.58 22.90 -0.35
CA ASP A 209 48.66 22.75 0.62
C ASP A 209 48.57 21.38 1.30
N ASP A 210 49.75 20.84 1.59
CA ASP A 210 50.12 19.44 1.80
C ASP A 210 49.67 18.78 3.13
N ASP A 211 49.54 17.45 3.05
CA ASP A 211 49.81 16.40 4.05
C ASP A 211 49.38 16.57 5.53
N ALA A 212 48.32 15.85 5.93
CA ALA A 212 48.16 15.34 7.30
C ALA A 212 47.29 14.06 7.34
N GLU A 213 47.80 13.09 8.07
CA GLU A 213 47.35 11.69 8.20
C GLU A 213 45.93 11.54 8.79
N ASP A 214 45.10 10.73 8.13
CA ASP A 214 44.14 9.73 8.65
C ASP A 214 43.33 9.98 9.95
N GLU A 215 42.90 11.22 10.23
CA GLU A 215 41.84 11.54 11.23
C GLU A 215 40.47 11.91 10.61
N ASN A 216 40.31 11.75 9.29
CA ASN A 216 39.10 12.19 8.57
C ASN A 216 37.93 11.19 8.58
N GLY A 217 38.18 9.91 8.86
CA GLY A 217 37.15 8.86 8.79
C GLY A 217 35.97 9.07 9.75
N GLU A 218 36.21 9.42 11.02
CA GLU A 218 35.13 9.65 12.00
C GLU A 218 34.34 10.93 11.72
N LYS A 219 35.01 12.00 11.26
CA LYS A 219 34.34 13.26 10.89
C LYS A 219 33.49 13.07 9.63
N ASP A 220 33.90 12.22 8.70
CA ASP A 220 33.13 11.90 7.50
C ASP A 220 31.97 10.93 7.79
N ILE A 221 32.14 9.94 8.67
CA ILE A 221 31.02 9.10 9.14
C ILE A 221 29.97 9.96 9.86
N GLY A 222 30.39 10.90 10.72
CA GLY A 222 29.48 11.83 11.41
C GLY A 222 28.71 12.73 10.46
N LYS A 223 29.34 13.21 9.37
CA LYS A 223 28.66 13.98 8.31
C LYS A 223 27.67 13.10 7.53
N LEU A 224 28.03 11.86 7.21
CA LEU A 224 27.17 10.91 6.50
C LEU A 224 25.93 10.54 7.33
N ILE A 225 26.07 10.33 8.64
CA ILE A 225 24.94 10.09 9.54
C ILE A 225 24.00 11.30 9.56
N LYS A 226 24.53 12.51 9.75
CA LYS A 226 23.71 13.74 9.74
C LYS A 226 22.99 13.96 8.40
N LYS A 227 23.64 13.62 7.28
CA LYS A 227 23.02 13.69 5.95
C LYS A 227 21.88 12.69 5.82
N ARG A 228 22.07 11.45 6.29
CA ARG A 228 21.04 10.41 6.31
C ARG A 228 19.86 10.80 7.21
N GLU A 229 20.13 11.37 8.39
CA GLU A 229 19.10 11.87 9.29
C GLU A 229 18.29 13.01 8.66
N ALA A 230 18.96 13.99 8.04
CA ALA A 230 18.29 15.09 7.34
C ALA A 230 17.40 14.57 6.19
N GLN A 231 17.84 13.52 5.51
CA GLN A 231 17.07 12.87 4.46
C GLN A 231 15.84 12.13 5.02
N PHE A 232 15.96 11.42 6.15
CA PHE A 232 14.80 10.80 6.80
C PHE A 232 13.78 11.83 7.27
N VAL A 233 14.21 13.00 7.75
CA VAL A 233 13.29 14.09 8.10
C VAL A 233 12.57 14.61 6.84
N ASN A 234 13.28 14.77 5.72
CA ASN A 234 12.65 15.18 4.46
C ASN A 234 11.65 14.14 3.94
N ASN A 235 12.01 12.86 4.00
CA ASN A 235 11.12 11.76 3.62
C ASN A 235 9.88 11.70 4.51
N PHE A 236 10.04 11.97 5.81
CA PHE A 236 8.92 12.03 6.74
C PHE A 236 7.91 13.11 6.32
N TRP A 237 8.36 14.31 5.99
CA TRP A 237 7.46 15.38 5.53
C TRP A 237 6.79 15.04 4.19
N LYS A 238 7.54 14.48 3.23
CA LYS A 238 6.96 13.98 1.97
C LYS A 238 5.86 12.94 2.23
N ALA A 239 6.12 11.99 3.13
CA ALA A 239 5.18 10.94 3.50
C ALA A 239 3.97 11.48 4.27
N PHE A 240 4.15 12.54 5.04
CA PHE A 240 3.05 13.21 5.72
C PHE A 240 2.18 13.99 4.72
N ASP A 241 2.79 14.72 3.79
CA ASP A 241 2.07 15.46 2.76
C ASP A 241 1.29 14.52 1.82
N SER A 242 1.85 13.35 1.49
CA SER A 242 1.16 12.36 0.67
C SER A 242 -0.09 11.78 1.32
N LEU A 243 -0.25 11.86 2.65
CA LEU A 243 -1.51 11.47 3.31
C LEU A 243 -2.71 12.34 2.89
N SER A 244 -2.44 13.57 2.46
CA SER A 244 -3.46 14.55 2.07
C SER A 244 -3.73 14.51 0.56
N ASP A 245 -2.72 14.23 -0.26
CA ASP A 245 -2.79 14.30 -1.72
C ASP A 245 -2.66 12.93 -2.41
N PHE A 246 -3.69 12.56 -3.18
CA PHE A 246 -3.73 11.29 -3.91
C PHE A 246 -2.68 11.19 -5.03
N GLU A 247 -2.37 12.29 -5.72
CA GLU A 247 -1.42 12.26 -6.85
C GLU A 247 -0.01 11.85 -6.40
N LEU A 248 0.43 12.34 -5.23
CA LEU A 248 1.71 11.96 -4.64
C LEU A 248 1.75 10.44 -4.38
N ILE A 249 0.67 9.88 -3.82
CA ILE A 249 0.57 8.44 -3.56
C ILE A 249 0.66 7.62 -4.86
N THR A 250 0.08 8.08 -5.97
CA THR A 250 0.19 7.35 -7.24
C THR A 250 1.61 7.33 -7.80
N ASN A 251 2.34 8.44 -7.62
CA ASN A 251 3.76 8.51 -7.95
C ASN A 251 4.56 7.56 -7.05
N ASP A 252 4.26 7.52 -5.75
CA ASP A 252 4.90 6.64 -4.79
C ASP A 252 4.68 5.15 -5.13
N LEU A 253 3.44 4.78 -5.47
CA LEU A 253 3.10 3.44 -5.94
C LEU A 253 3.86 3.04 -7.22
N SER A 254 4.11 4.00 -8.11
CA SER A 254 4.89 3.76 -9.32
C SER A 254 6.37 3.51 -8.99
N PHE A 255 6.91 4.27 -8.03
CA PHE A 255 8.27 4.10 -7.53
C PHE A 255 8.45 2.75 -6.83
N LEU A 256 7.47 2.35 -6.02
CA LEU A 256 7.51 1.09 -5.27
C LEU A 256 7.67 -0.13 -6.20
N LYS A 257 7.01 -0.12 -7.36
CA LYS A 257 7.17 -1.17 -8.40
C LYS A 257 8.60 -1.28 -8.93
N ILE A 258 9.39 -0.22 -8.85
CA ILE A 258 10.78 -0.17 -9.28
C ILE A 258 11.71 -0.64 -8.16
N LEU A 259 11.42 -0.24 -6.91
CA LEU A 259 12.25 -0.55 -5.75
C LEU A 259 12.24 -2.04 -5.39
N ILE A 260 11.07 -2.66 -5.31
CA ILE A 260 10.95 -4.04 -4.81
C ILE A 260 11.72 -5.08 -5.62
N PRO A 261 11.73 -5.04 -6.97
CA PRO A 261 12.56 -5.96 -7.75
C PRO A 261 14.07 -5.81 -7.56
N LEU A 262 14.53 -4.69 -6.98
CA LEU A 262 15.95 -4.40 -6.73
C LEU A 262 16.43 -4.91 -5.36
N ILE A 263 15.51 -5.22 -4.45
CA ILE A 263 15.77 -5.79 -3.11
C ILE A 263 15.78 -7.32 -3.20
#